data_AF-A0A9Q3DV32-F1
#
_entry.id   AF-A0A9Q3DV32-F1
#
_cell.length_a   1.000
_cell.length_b   1.000
_cell.length_c   1.000
_cell.angle_alpha   90.00
_cell.angle_beta   90.00
_cell.angle_gamma   90.00
#
_symmetry.space_group_name_H-M   'P 1'
#
loop_
_entity.id
_entity.type
_entity.pdbx_description
1 polymer ?
#
loop_
_entity_poly.entity_id
_entity_poly.type
_entity_poly.pdbx_seq_one_letter_code
_entity_poly.pdbx_strand_id
1 'polypeptide(L)'
;MINLVLEEFHDSPSSGHLSEDRTRENVKTCIWWPMWQKDVTEYFKTCDRCQKENKTTGKRLGNMIKIQEPIRPWEIVHMDWVTGQPPGDDRSYNAFLVIIDRFSKTPIFLPCHKDDKAMDKALPILNRVVSPTGIFTNIISERDPKFT
;
A
#
# COMPACT_ATOMS: atom_id res chain seq x y z
N MET A 1 -37.65 -23.48 -6.30
CA MET A 1 -37.89 -23.28 -4.86
C MET A 1 -36.62 -22.77 -4.16
N ILE A 2 -35.46 -23.43 -4.31
CA ILE A 2 -34.18 -23.00 -3.70
C ILE A 2 -33.76 -21.58 -4.14
N ASN A 3 -33.84 -21.24 -5.43
CA ASN A 3 -33.46 -19.90 -5.90
C ASN A 3 -34.28 -18.76 -5.26
N LEU A 4 -35.58 -18.98 -4.99
CA LEU A 4 -36.42 -17.96 -4.34
C LEU A 4 -35.97 -17.70 -2.90
N VAL A 5 -35.50 -18.73 -2.21
CA VAL A 5 -34.93 -18.59 -0.86
C VAL A 5 -33.63 -17.78 -0.94
N LEU A 6 -32.75 -18.11 -1.88
CA LEU A 6 -31.47 -17.41 -2.03
C LEU A 6 -31.64 -15.95 -2.42
N GLU A 7 -32.59 -15.65 -3.31
CA GLU A 7 -32.99 -14.28 -3.67
C GLU A 7 -33.51 -13.51 -2.45
N GLU A 8 -34.39 -14.11 -1.64
CA GLU A 8 -34.92 -13.46 -0.44
C GLU A 8 -33.83 -13.18 0.62
N PHE A 9 -32.87 -14.10 0.81
CA PHE A 9 -31.81 -13.94 1.80
C PHE A 9 -30.56 -13.18 1.31
N HIS A 10 -30.51 -12.82 0.03
CA HIS A 10 -29.35 -12.14 -0.56
C HIS A 10 -29.73 -10.82 -1.26
N ASP A 11 -30.72 -10.83 -2.15
CA ASP A 11 -31.08 -9.71 -3.02
C ASP A 11 -32.17 -8.82 -2.44
N SER A 12 -32.92 -9.29 -1.44
CA SER A 12 -33.96 -8.47 -0.82
C SER A 12 -33.40 -7.18 -0.22
N PRO A 13 -34.16 -6.07 -0.23
CA PRO A 13 -33.72 -4.81 0.38
C PRO A 13 -33.36 -4.93 1.87
N SER A 14 -33.99 -5.88 2.58
CA SER A 14 -33.70 -6.21 3.98
C SER A 14 -32.41 -7.01 4.16
N SER A 15 -32.01 -7.82 3.17
CA SER A 15 -30.79 -8.63 3.19
C SER A 15 -29.58 -7.94 2.55
N GLY A 16 -29.79 -6.90 1.72
CA GLY A 16 -28.78 -5.91 1.37
C GLY A 16 -27.48 -6.42 0.75
N HIS A 17 -27.49 -7.54 0.02
CA HIS A 17 -26.28 -8.16 -0.54
C HIS A 17 -25.16 -8.39 0.48
N LEU A 18 -25.54 -8.85 1.68
CA LEU A 18 -24.59 -9.22 2.72
C LEU A 18 -23.53 -10.21 2.21
N SER A 19 -22.38 -10.22 2.88
CA SER A 19 -21.27 -11.16 2.63
C SER A 19 -21.75 -12.63 2.65
N GLU A 20 -21.08 -13.50 1.90
CA GLU A 20 -21.41 -14.93 1.83
C GLU A 20 -21.62 -15.58 3.22
N ASP A 21 -20.75 -15.29 4.20
CA ASP A 21 -20.86 -15.86 5.55
C ASP A 21 -22.12 -15.41 6.28
N ARG A 22 -22.50 -14.13 6.16
CA ARG A 22 -23.73 -13.56 6.72
C ARG A 22 -24.97 -14.17 6.05
N THR A 23 -24.96 -14.32 4.73
CA THR A 23 -26.06 -14.98 4.01
C THR A 23 -26.20 -16.43 4.45
N ARG A 24 -25.08 -17.15 4.64
CA ARG A 24 -25.10 -18.53 5.18
C ARG A 24 -25.68 -18.60 6.59
N GLU A 25 -25.33 -17.66 7.46
CA GLU A 25 -25.89 -17.61 8.82
C GLU A 25 -27.40 -17.40 8.82
N ASN A 26 -27.90 -16.48 7.98
CA ASN A 26 -29.35 -16.22 7.87
C ASN A 26 -30.11 -17.41 7.29
N VAL A 27 -29.58 -18.04 6.24
CA VAL A 27 -30.20 -19.23 5.65
C VAL A 27 -30.27 -20.36 6.67
N LYS A 28 -29.19 -20.59 7.43
CA LYS A 28 -29.08 -21.64 8.45
C LYS A 28 -30.14 -21.52 9.56
N THR A 29 -30.54 -20.32 9.94
CA THR A 29 -31.51 -20.10 11.03
C THR A 29 -32.96 -20.27 10.59
N CYS A 30 -33.25 -20.15 9.30
CA CYS A 30 -34.62 -20.17 8.79
C CYS A 30 -35.02 -21.48 8.10
N ILE A 31 -34.11 -22.12 7.35
CA ILE A 31 -34.46 -23.26 6.51
C ILE A 31 -33.27 -24.20 6.26
N TRP A 32 -33.56 -25.47 5.98
CA TRP A 32 -32.55 -26.49 5.72
C TRP A 32 -32.88 -27.32 4.49
N TRP A 33 -31.87 -27.62 3.68
CA TRP A 33 -31.94 -28.60 2.58
C TRP A 33 -30.56 -29.22 2.30
N PRO A 34 -30.48 -30.36 1.59
CA PRO A 34 -29.21 -30.96 1.20
C PRO A 34 -28.37 -29.98 0.36
N MET A 35 -27.08 -29.86 0.67
CA MET A 35 -26.12 -29.01 -0.07
C MET A 35 -26.39 -27.49 -0.01
N TRP A 36 -27.23 -27.01 0.91
CA TRP A 36 -27.55 -25.58 1.06
C TRP A 36 -26.33 -24.64 1.10
N GLN A 37 -25.25 -25.07 1.74
CA GLN A 37 -24.01 -24.28 1.81
C GLN A 37 -23.36 -24.08 0.45
N LYS A 38 -23.39 -25.12 -0.40
CA LYS A 38 -22.85 -25.07 -1.76
C LYS A 38 -23.70 -24.16 -2.62
N ASP A 39 -25.03 -24.28 -2.52
CA ASP A 39 -25.96 -23.46 -3.31
C ASP A 39 -25.83 -21.97 -2.97
N VAL A 40 -25.68 -21.62 -1.68
CA VAL A 40 -25.40 -20.23 -1.27
C VAL A 40 -24.09 -19.71 -1.86
N THR A 41 -23.02 -20.50 -1.84
CA THR A 41 -21.73 -20.11 -2.44
C THR A 41 -21.83 -19.93 -3.95
N GLU A 42 -22.54 -20.83 -4.63
CA GLU A 42 -22.72 -20.79 -6.07
C GLU A 42 -23.55 -19.57 -6.47
N TYR A 43 -24.61 -19.27 -5.72
CA TYR A 43 -25.42 -18.06 -5.88
C TYR A 43 -24.61 -16.78 -5.71
N PHE A 44 -23.82 -16.69 -4.62
CA PHE A 44 -22.98 -15.52 -4.34
C PHE A 44 -21.96 -15.26 -5.46
N LYS A 45 -21.41 -16.32 -6.06
CA LYS A 45 -20.50 -16.21 -7.23
C LYS A 45 -21.20 -15.69 -8.48
N THR A 46 -22.50 -15.93 -8.63
CA THR A 46 -23.30 -15.43 -9.77
C THR A 46 -23.82 -14.01 -9.60
N CYS A 47 -23.80 -13.46 -8.38
CA CYS A 47 -24.30 -12.10 -8.11
C CYS A 47 -23.34 -11.02 -8.63
N ASP A 48 -23.71 -10.36 -9.74
CA ASP A 48 -22.91 -9.32 -10.40
C ASP A 48 -22.54 -8.15 -9.46
N ARG A 49 -23.50 -7.71 -8.64
CA ARG A 49 -23.27 -6.61 -7.68
C ARG A 49 -22.21 -6.99 -6.66
N CYS A 50 -22.33 -8.17 -6.06
CA CYS A 50 -21.35 -8.65 -5.09
C CYS A 50 -19.99 -8.89 -5.74
N GLN A 51 -19.91 -9.39 -6.97
CA GLN A 51 -18.61 -9.60 -7.64
C GLN A 51 -17.93 -8.27 -8.04
N LYS A 52 -18.70 -7.23 -8.34
CA LYS A 52 -18.18 -5.88 -8.63
C LYS A 52 -17.77 -5.12 -7.37
N GLU A 53 -18.56 -5.22 -6.31
CA GLU A 53 -18.34 -4.50 -5.05
C GLU A 53 -17.31 -5.22 -4.15
N ASN A 54 -17.39 -6.55 -4.03
CA ASN A 54 -16.37 -7.34 -3.34
C ASN A 54 -15.15 -7.50 -4.23
N LYS A 55 -14.32 -6.46 -4.23
CA LYS A 55 -12.92 -6.58 -4.64
C LYS A 55 -12.31 -7.67 -3.77
N THR A 56 -12.00 -8.81 -4.39
CA THR A 56 -11.28 -9.92 -3.75
C THR A 56 -10.05 -9.33 -3.08
N THR A 57 -10.07 -9.21 -1.75
CA THR A 57 -8.96 -8.62 -0.98
C THR A 57 -7.77 -9.58 -0.91
N GLY A 58 -7.94 -10.79 -1.44
CA GLY A 58 -6.95 -11.85 -1.52
C GLY A 58 -6.07 -11.82 -2.77
N LYS A 59 -5.66 -10.65 -3.28
CA LYS A 59 -4.36 -10.66 -3.97
C LYS A 59 -3.38 -11.17 -2.94
N ARG A 60 -2.68 -12.28 -3.24
CA ARG A 60 -1.55 -12.75 -2.42
C ARG A 60 -0.74 -11.51 -2.08
N LEU A 61 -0.64 -11.18 -0.78
CA LEU A 61 0.35 -10.22 -0.32
C LEU A 61 1.63 -10.60 -1.04
N GLY A 62 2.12 -9.73 -1.93
CA GLY A 62 3.33 -10.02 -2.68
C GLY A 62 4.39 -10.43 -1.67
N ASN A 63 5.16 -11.48 -1.99
CA ASN A 63 6.22 -11.91 -1.07
C ASN A 63 7.05 -10.68 -0.71
N MET A 64 7.09 -10.32 0.57
CA MET A 64 7.94 -9.25 1.04
C MET A 64 9.37 -9.62 0.64
N ILE A 65 9.91 -8.93 -0.37
CA ILE A 65 11.28 -9.14 -0.77
C ILE A 65 12.14 -8.59 0.36
N LYS A 66 12.82 -9.49 1.08
CA LYS A 66 13.79 -9.06 2.08
C LYS A 66 14.96 -8.42 1.35
N ILE A 67 15.18 -7.16 1.65
CA ILE A 67 16.37 -6.43 1.22
C ILE A 67 17.55 -6.96 2.06
N GLN A 68 18.66 -7.28 1.40
CA GLN A 68 19.87 -7.74 2.10
C GLN A 68 20.31 -6.72 3.15
N GLU A 69 20.55 -7.18 4.38
CA GLU A 69 21.04 -6.30 5.46
C GLU A 69 22.45 -5.79 5.12
N PRO A 70 22.71 -4.48 5.25
CA PRO A 70 24.04 -3.94 5.04
C PRO A 70 25.02 -4.49 6.08
N ILE A 71 26.29 -4.63 5.70
CA ILE A 71 27.36 -5.08 6.59
C ILE A 71 28.16 -3.91 7.19
N ARG A 72 27.99 -2.70 6.64
CA ARG A 72 28.65 -1.47 7.13
C ARG A 72 27.73 -0.25 7.01
N PRO A 73 27.97 0.80 7.82
CA PRO A 73 27.27 2.08 7.68
C PRO A 73 27.35 2.63 6.26
N TRP A 74 26.25 3.23 5.80
CA TRP A 74 26.12 3.93 4.52
C TRP A 74 26.29 3.05 3.28
N GLU A 75 26.23 1.73 3.41
CA GLU A 75 26.26 0.84 2.25
C GLU A 75 24.93 0.91 1.47
N ILE A 76 23.82 0.80 2.20
CA ILE A 76 22.46 0.82 1.65
C ILE A 76 21.72 1.99 2.29
N VAL A 77 21.18 2.88 1.46
CA VAL A 77 20.40 4.03 1.94
C VAL A 77 18.96 3.98 1.43
N HIS A 78 18.05 4.47 2.27
CA HIS A 78 16.69 4.79 1.87
C HIS A 78 16.61 6.27 1.52
N MET A 79 16.03 6.61 0.37
CA MET A 79 15.88 7.98 -0.09
C MET A 79 14.41 8.29 -0.39
N ASP A 80 13.92 9.41 0.17
CA ASP A 80 12.52 9.81 0.01
C ASP A 80 12.35 11.34 -0.04
N TRP A 81 11.37 11.81 -0.81
CA TRP A 81 10.98 13.21 -0.91
C TRP A 81 9.75 13.49 -0.06
N VAL A 82 9.97 14.07 1.11
CA VAL A 82 8.88 14.50 1.98
C VAL A 82 8.45 15.90 1.56
N THR A 83 7.28 16.01 0.92
CA THR A 83 6.72 17.27 0.42
C THR A 83 5.53 17.75 1.26
N GLY A 84 4.99 18.93 0.96
CA GLY A 84 3.81 19.47 1.64
C GLY A 84 4.10 20.13 2.98
N GLN A 85 5.35 20.54 3.21
CA GLN A 85 5.73 21.30 4.39
C GLN A 85 5.35 22.77 4.20
N PRO A 86 4.98 23.51 5.27
CA PRO A 86 4.86 24.95 5.18
C PRO A 86 6.20 25.55 4.72
N PRO A 87 6.20 26.68 3.97
CA PRO A 87 7.43 27.39 3.64
C PRO A 87 8.20 27.70 4.92
N GLY A 88 9.45 27.26 4.96
CA GLY A 88 10.34 27.44 6.10
C GLY A 88 10.95 28.84 6.15
N ASP A 89 12.19 28.89 6.62
CA ASP A 89 13.10 30.04 6.78
C ASP A 89 13.15 31.01 5.58
N ASP A 90 14.01 32.03 5.60
CA ASP A 90 14.15 33.07 4.56
C ASP A 90 14.25 32.55 3.11
N ARG A 91 14.66 31.29 2.94
CA ARG A 91 14.78 30.60 1.64
C ARG A 91 13.49 29.90 1.18
N SER A 92 12.43 29.88 1.97
CA SER A 92 11.13 29.29 1.64
C SER A 92 11.16 27.81 1.20
N TYR A 93 12.02 26.99 1.81
CA TYR A 93 12.02 25.55 1.58
C TYR A 93 10.69 24.93 2.06
N ASN A 94 10.09 24.06 1.26
CA ASN A 94 8.76 23.47 1.53
C ASN A 94 8.75 21.93 1.35
N ALA A 95 9.92 21.32 1.27
CA ALA A 95 10.12 19.89 1.19
C ALA A 95 11.49 19.49 1.80
N PHE A 96 11.67 18.20 2.06
CA PHE A 96 12.94 17.61 2.44
C PHE A 96 13.26 16.40 1.57
N LEU A 97 14.52 16.28 1.15
CA LEU A 97 15.07 15.01 0.70
C LEU A 97 15.66 14.31 1.93
N VAL A 98 15.08 13.18 2.29
CA VAL A 98 15.45 12.37 3.44
C VAL A 98 16.34 11.23 2.96
N ILE A 99 17.51 11.07 3.56
CA ILE A 99 18.45 9.99 3.26
C ILE A 99 18.75 9.27 4.57
N ILE A 100 18.38 8.00 4.67
CA ILE A 100 18.51 7.21 5.91
C ILE A 100 19.45 6.05 5.66
N ASP A 101 20.50 5.95 6.47
CA ASP A 101 21.35 4.76 6.49
C ASP A 101 20.57 3.55 7.00
N ARG A 102 20.53 2.47 6.20
CA ARG A 102 19.84 1.25 6.60
C ARG A 102 20.55 0.53 7.75
N PHE A 103 21.87 0.69 7.90
CA PHE A 103 22.64 0.03 8.95
C PHE A 103 22.43 0.72 10.31
N SER A 104 22.81 1.99 10.42
CA SER A 104 22.77 2.74 11.69
C SER A 104 21.41 3.37 12.00
N LYS A 105 20.50 3.41 11.02
CA LYS A 105 19.22 4.17 11.06
C LYS A 105 19.43 5.69 11.19
N THR A 106 20.63 6.19 10.89
CA THR A 106 20.92 7.63 10.96
C THR A 106 20.29 8.36 9.77
N PRO A 107 19.44 9.38 10.01
CA PRO A 107 18.86 10.19 8.95
C PRO A 107 19.71 11.43 8.64
N ILE A 108 19.73 11.84 7.38
CA ILE A 108 20.19 13.13 6.90
C ILE A 108 19.05 13.80 6.15
N PHE A 109 18.77 15.05 6.51
CA PHE A 109 17.72 15.86 5.91
C PHE A 109 18.34 16.97 5.08
N LEU A 110 18.02 17.00 3.79
CA LEU A 110 18.41 18.08 2.90
C LEU A 110 17.18 18.94 2.59
N PRO A 111 17.15 20.22 3.01
CA PRO A 111 16.03 21.09 2.70
C PRO A 111 15.95 21.37 1.19
N CYS A 112 14.74 21.39 0.66
CA CYS A 112 14.48 21.54 -0.76
C CYS A 112 13.12 22.18 -1.05
N HIS A 113 12.89 22.49 -2.32
CA HIS A 113 11.59 22.87 -2.83
C HIS A 113 10.87 21.67 -3.45
N LYS A 114 9.55 21.69 -3.37
CA LYS A 114 8.68 20.68 -3.98
C LYS A 114 8.93 20.55 -5.50
N ASP A 115 9.33 21.63 -6.16
CA ASP A 115 9.53 21.65 -7.61
C ASP A 115 11.00 21.42 -8.03
N ASP A 116 11.89 21.16 -7.06
CA ASP A 116 13.29 20.81 -7.35
C ASP A 116 13.37 19.50 -8.16
N LYS A 117 14.24 19.49 -9.17
CA LYS A 117 14.53 18.32 -9.99
C LYS A 117 15.62 17.47 -9.35
N ALA A 118 15.75 16.23 -9.80
CA ALA A 118 16.81 15.31 -9.39
C ALA A 118 18.21 15.93 -9.53
N MET A 119 18.45 16.61 -10.66
CA MET A 119 19.72 17.25 -10.98
C MET A 119 20.09 18.36 -9.98
N ASP A 120 19.10 19.07 -9.45
CA ASP A 120 19.33 20.14 -8.47
C ASP A 120 19.84 19.60 -7.12
N LYS A 121 19.66 18.30 -6.87
CA LYS A 121 20.12 17.63 -5.63
C LYS A 121 21.35 16.78 -5.78
N ALA A 122 21.80 16.45 -6.99
CA ALA A 122 23.00 15.65 -7.19
C ALA A 122 24.23 16.27 -6.47
N LEU A 123 24.47 17.57 -6.65
CA LEU A 123 25.58 18.28 -6.00
C LEU A 123 25.43 18.37 -4.47
N PRO A 124 24.27 18.78 -3.92
CA PRO A 124 24.04 18.72 -2.48
C PRO A 124 24.26 17.35 -1.85
N ILE A 125 23.83 16.26 -2.52
CA ILE A 125 24.04 14.89 -2.05
C ILE A 125 25.54 14.58 -1.99
N LEU A 126 26.28 14.88 -3.05
CA LEU A 126 27.72 14.63 -3.09
C LEU A 126 28.45 15.41 -1.99
N ASN A 127 28.17 16.69 -1.86
CA ASN A 127 28.91 17.58 -0.96
C ASN A 127 28.54 17.40 0.51
N ARG A 128 27.27 17.18 0.82
CA ARG A 128 26.78 17.16 2.21
C ARG A 128 26.56 15.77 2.77
N VAL A 129 26.48 14.76 1.92
CA VAL A 129 26.14 13.39 2.34
C VAL A 129 27.31 12.48 2.00
N VAL A 130 27.66 12.32 0.71
CA VAL A 130 28.72 11.39 0.28
C VAL A 130 30.10 11.78 0.82
N SER A 131 30.41 13.08 0.89
CA SER A 131 31.69 13.56 1.42
C SER A 131 31.95 13.09 2.88
N PRO A 132 31.02 13.28 3.84
CA PRO A 132 31.22 12.78 5.20
C PRO A 132 30.93 11.29 5.41
N THR A 133 30.07 10.66 4.59
CA THR A 133 29.59 9.29 4.85
C THR A 133 30.20 8.21 3.95
N GLY A 134 30.82 8.61 2.84
CA GLY A 134 31.25 7.71 1.79
C GLY A 134 30.17 7.46 0.73
N ILE A 135 30.53 6.70 -0.31
CA ILE A 135 29.63 6.41 -1.43
C ILE A 135 28.73 5.20 -1.11
N PHE A 136 27.43 5.36 -1.36
CA PHE A 136 26.45 4.28 -1.20
C PHE A 136 26.59 3.27 -2.34
N THR A 137 26.40 1.98 -2.06
CA THR A 137 26.35 0.95 -3.09
C THR A 137 24.93 0.75 -3.61
N ASN A 138 23.92 0.98 -2.77
CA ASN A 138 22.51 0.80 -3.12
C ASN A 138 21.65 1.93 -2.58
N ILE A 139 20.74 2.43 -3.43
CA ILE A 139 19.71 3.39 -3.08
C ILE A 139 18.36 2.70 -3.23
N ILE A 140 17.54 2.77 -2.18
CA ILE A 140 16.15 2.30 -2.19
C ILE A 140 15.26 3.52 -2.09
N SER A 141 14.46 3.77 -3.12
CA SER A 141 13.53 4.90 -3.17
C SER A 141 12.14 4.44 -3.61
N GLU A 142 11.15 5.31 -3.42
CA GLU A 142 9.84 5.14 -4.05
C GLU A 142 9.90 5.43 -5.56
N ARG A 143 8.80 5.13 -6.26
CA ARG A 143 8.63 5.41 -7.70
C ARG A 143 8.18 6.84 -7.97
N ASP A 144 8.77 7.80 -7.25
CA ASP A 144 8.55 9.22 -7.54
C ASP A 144 9.28 9.57 -8.86
N PRO A 145 8.66 10.36 -9.77
CA PRO A 145 9.29 10.84 -11.00
C PRO A 145 10.64 11.56 -10.81
N LYS A 146 10.95 12.02 -9.59
CA LYS A 146 12.26 12.60 -9.26
C LYS A 146 13.36 11.54 -9.10
N PHE A 147 13.01 10.28 -8.96
CA PHE A 147 13.94 9.15 -8.87
C PHE A 147 13.96 8.27 -10.13
N THR A 148 12.97 8.39 -11.02
CA THR A 148 12.84 7.61 -12.27
C THR A 148 12.92 8.49 -13.51
#